data_AF-A9DFQ9-F1
#
_entry.id   AF-A9DFQ9-F1
#
_cell.length_a   1.000
_cell.length_b   1.000
_cell.length_c   1.000
_cell.angle_alpha   90.00
_cell.angle_beta   90.00
_cell.angle_gamma   90.00
#
_symmetry.space_group_name_H-M   'P 1'
#
loop_
_entity.id
_entity.type
_entity.pdbx_description
1 polymer ?
#
loop_
_entity_poly.entity_id
_entity_poly.type
_entity_poly.pdbx_seq_one_letter_code
_entity_poly.pdbx_strand_id
1 'polypeptide(L)'
;MLLRSAGVEIRWDEGIRGLRSLDEAQLLADLAEAGWNTEEAEDVVEDNMGAIGLTSLLDPGVAGLVIAISALGGTPISSCNGGLIGTSANMSDVPNILFTASPDTMDRIIQQAMGSEVGLVFNEGYAEAFVDHLPNFHRLARKLLDLPPLARTTSN
;
A
#
# COMPACT_ATOMS: atom_id res chain seq x y z
N MET A 1 2.22 3.03 19.59
CA MET A 1 1.94 1.57 19.67
C MET A 1 3.20 0.86 19.20
N LEU A 2 3.57 -0.32 19.67
CA LEU A 2 4.81 -1.00 19.26
C LEU A 2 4.40 -2.33 18.62
N LEU A 3 4.67 -2.54 17.33
CA LEU A 3 4.54 -3.86 16.71
C LEU A 3 5.93 -4.48 16.65
N ARG A 4 6.09 -5.60 17.35
CA ARG A 4 7.30 -6.42 17.27
C ARG A 4 7.07 -7.49 16.22
N SER A 5 7.68 -7.32 15.06
CA SER A 5 7.94 -8.42 14.14
C SER A 5 9.42 -8.39 13.75
N ALA A 6 10.08 -9.53 13.88
CA ALA A 6 11.43 -9.81 13.34
C ALA A 6 12.59 -8.85 13.68
N GLY A 7 12.62 -8.26 14.88
CA GLY A 7 13.86 -7.63 15.40
C GLY A 7 14.23 -6.27 14.80
N VAL A 8 13.36 -5.65 14.01
CA VAL A 8 13.52 -4.26 13.57
C VAL A 8 12.49 -3.42 14.32
N GLU A 9 12.96 -2.57 15.24
CA GLU A 9 12.12 -1.65 16.00
C GLU A 9 11.77 -0.43 15.14
N ILE A 10 10.75 -0.56 14.28
CA ILE A 10 10.29 0.56 13.45
C ILE A 10 9.36 1.43 14.29
N ARG A 11 9.81 2.65 14.62
CA ARG A 11 8.93 3.64 15.26
C ARG A 11 7.88 4.07 14.25
N TRP A 12 6.60 4.02 14.63
CA TRP A 12 5.48 4.42 13.76
C TRP A 12 5.64 5.84 13.17
N ASP A 13 6.28 6.74 13.90
CA ASP A 13 6.57 8.10 13.43
C ASP A 13 7.60 8.11 12.29
N GLU A 14 8.53 7.16 12.27
CA GLU A 14 9.51 6.97 11.18
C GLU A 14 8.88 6.24 10.00
N GLY A 15 8.00 5.26 10.23
CA GLY A 15 7.29 4.57 9.15
C GLY A 15 6.33 5.48 8.37
N ILE A 16 5.61 6.36 9.07
CA ILE A 16 4.76 7.38 8.43
C ILE A 16 5.60 8.47 7.75
N ARG A 17 6.77 8.84 8.30
CA ARG A 17 7.69 9.78 7.64
C ARG A 17 8.34 9.19 6.39
N GLY A 18 8.75 7.92 6.43
CA GLY A 18 9.31 7.16 5.31
C GLY A 18 8.34 7.03 4.13
N LEU A 19 7.04 7.00 4.41
CA LEU A 19 6.00 7.03 3.37
C LEU A 19 5.66 8.41 2.83
N ARG A 20 5.79 9.42 3.68
CA ARG A 20 5.65 10.82 3.25
C ARG A 20 6.86 11.28 2.45
N SER A 21 8.02 10.66 2.65
CA SER A 21 9.20 10.83 1.80
C SER A 21 9.13 9.88 0.61
N LEU A 22 8.75 10.42 -0.55
CA LEU A 22 9.29 10.20 -1.91
C LEU A 22 9.69 8.79 -2.43
N ASP A 23 10.02 7.80 -1.62
CA ASP A 23 10.65 6.54 -2.06
C ASP A 23 9.74 5.71 -2.96
N GLU A 24 8.47 5.50 -2.58
CA GLU A 24 7.53 4.76 -3.44
C GLU A 24 7.12 5.58 -4.68
N ALA A 25 7.03 6.91 -4.56
CA ALA A 25 6.71 7.77 -5.69
C ALA A 25 7.83 7.79 -6.73
N GLN A 26 9.09 7.81 -6.27
CA GLN A 26 10.27 7.73 -7.12
C GLN A 26 10.37 6.35 -7.76
N LEU A 27 10.21 5.27 -6.98
CA LEU A 27 10.18 3.91 -7.52
C LEU A 27 9.12 3.74 -8.62
N LEU A 28 7.91 4.27 -8.42
CA LEU A 28 6.86 4.24 -9.44
C LEU A 28 7.18 5.08 -10.67
N ALA A 29 7.94 6.17 -10.52
CA ALA A 29 8.40 6.98 -11.64
C ALA A 29 9.50 6.25 -12.43
N ASP A 30 10.46 5.64 -11.74
CA ASP A 30 11.54 4.87 -12.33
C ASP A 30 10.98 3.66 -13.09
N LEU A 31 9.99 2.95 -12.52
CA LEU A 31 9.28 1.86 -13.19
C LEU A 31 8.49 2.32 -14.42
N ALA A 32 7.92 3.52 -14.39
CA ALA A 32 7.23 4.08 -15.54
C ALA A 32 8.21 4.47 -16.66
N GLU A 33 9.41 4.93 -16.31
CA GLU A 33 10.48 5.28 -17.25
C GLU A 33 11.10 4.03 -17.92
N ALA A 34 11.42 3.00 -17.12
CA ALA A 34 11.89 1.70 -17.59
C ALA A 34 10.85 0.94 -18.44
N GLY A 35 9.57 1.31 -18.30
CA GLY A 35 8.45 0.63 -18.93
C GLY A 35 8.03 -0.62 -18.15
N TRP A 36 6.76 -0.67 -17.78
CA TRP A 36 6.17 -1.78 -17.03
C TRP A 36 6.37 -3.13 -17.72
N ASN A 37 6.60 -4.18 -16.92
CA ASN A 37 6.78 -5.55 -17.39
C ASN A 37 7.94 -5.74 -18.41
N THR A 38 9.08 -5.12 -18.12
CA THR A 38 10.35 -5.27 -18.86
C THR A 38 11.44 -5.82 -17.92
N GLU A 39 12.54 -6.29 -18.50
CA GLU A 39 13.75 -6.66 -17.74
C GLU A 39 14.33 -5.45 -16.99
N GLU A 40 14.30 -4.26 -17.60
CA GLU A 40 14.75 -3.02 -16.95
C GLU A 40 13.89 -2.65 -15.72
N ALA A 41 12.57 -2.88 -15.78
CA ALA A 41 11.71 -2.72 -14.62
C ALA A 41 11.97 -3.78 -13.53
N GLU A 42 12.44 -4.98 -13.89
CA GLU A 42 12.85 -6.01 -12.94
C GLU A 42 14.11 -5.57 -12.19
N ASP A 43 15.12 -5.05 -12.91
CA ASP A 43 16.35 -4.50 -12.32
C ASP A 43 16.05 -3.37 -11.32
N VAL A 44 15.14 -2.45 -11.67
CA VAL A 44 14.70 -1.36 -10.78
C VAL A 44 14.12 -1.91 -9.45
N VAL A 45 13.37 -3.01 -9.51
CA VAL A 45 12.81 -3.65 -8.31
C VAL A 45 13.88 -4.34 -7.49
N GLU A 46 14.78 -5.08 -8.13
CA GLU A 46 15.88 -5.77 -7.44
C GLU A 46 16.78 -4.78 -6.70
N ASP A 47 17.14 -3.67 -7.35
CA ASP A 47 17.91 -2.59 -6.73
C ASP A 47 17.17 -1.98 -5.52
N ASN A 48 15.86 -1.74 -5.66
CA ASN A 48 15.04 -1.25 -4.56
C ASN A 48 14.94 -2.26 -3.40
N MET A 49 14.83 -3.56 -3.68
CA MET A 49 14.86 -4.62 -2.66
C MET A 49 16.20 -4.65 -1.92
N GLY A 50 17.31 -4.42 -2.63
CA GLY A 50 18.66 -4.33 -2.06
C GLY A 50 18.89 -3.13 -1.14
N ALA A 51 18.07 -2.08 -1.24
CA ALA A 51 18.24 -0.83 -0.48
C ALA A 51 17.80 -0.91 1.01
N ILE A 52 17.17 -2.02 1.45
CA ILE A 52 16.73 -2.28 2.85
C ILE A 52 15.83 -1.14 3.43
N GLY A 53 14.96 -0.56 2.59
CA GLY A 53 13.95 0.42 2.99
C GLY A 53 12.68 -0.21 3.58
N LEU A 54 11.77 0.60 4.14
CA LEU A 54 10.50 0.09 4.69
C LEU A 54 9.61 -0.55 3.62
N THR A 55 9.64 -0.01 2.41
CA THR A 55 8.86 -0.47 1.26
C THR A 55 9.57 -1.59 0.49
N SER A 56 10.85 -1.87 0.76
CA SER A 56 11.65 -2.84 0.01
C SER A 56 11.26 -4.30 0.29
N LEU A 57 10.44 -4.54 1.33
CA LEU A 57 9.92 -5.85 1.70
C LEU A 57 8.49 -6.10 1.20
N LEU A 58 7.90 -5.13 0.49
CA LEU A 58 6.53 -5.19 -0.02
C LEU A 58 6.55 -5.00 -1.53
N ASP A 59 5.51 -5.51 -2.21
CA ASP A 59 5.41 -5.35 -3.65
C ASP A 59 5.38 -3.86 -4.05
N PRO A 60 6.15 -3.47 -5.08
CA PRO A 60 6.16 -2.08 -5.55
C PRO A 60 4.76 -1.60 -5.93
N GLY A 61 4.43 -0.38 -5.50
CA GLY A 61 3.12 0.23 -5.75
C GLY A 61 1.99 -0.28 -4.85
N VAL A 62 2.26 -1.24 -3.97
CA VAL A 62 1.28 -1.76 -3.01
C VAL A 62 1.65 -1.39 -1.57
N ALA A 63 2.95 -1.28 -1.29
CA ALA A 63 3.52 -1.01 0.02
C ALA A 63 2.87 0.19 0.74
N GLY A 64 2.72 1.32 0.04
CA GLY A 64 2.22 2.52 0.66
C GLY A 64 0.76 2.42 1.08
N LEU A 65 -0.06 1.72 0.29
CA LEU A 65 -1.47 1.53 0.64
C LEU A 65 -1.62 0.56 1.82
N VAL A 66 -0.84 -0.53 1.87
CA VAL A 66 -0.80 -1.46 3.03
C VAL A 66 -0.51 -0.71 4.33
N ILE A 67 0.48 0.18 4.31
CA ILE A 67 0.87 0.92 5.51
C ILE A 67 -0.16 2.02 5.84
N ALA A 68 -0.73 2.69 4.84
CA ALA A 68 -1.77 3.69 5.05
C ALA A 68 -3.04 3.07 5.69
N ILE A 69 -3.45 1.90 5.22
CA ILE A 69 -4.55 1.11 5.81
C ILE A 69 -4.20 0.76 7.27
N SER A 70 -2.98 0.29 7.52
CA SER A 70 -2.51 -0.02 8.87
C SER A 70 -2.51 1.19 9.80
N ALA A 71 -2.10 2.36 9.30
CA ALA A 71 -2.07 3.61 10.06
C ALA A 71 -3.47 4.11 10.45
N LEU A 72 -4.49 3.76 9.67
CA LEU A 72 -5.89 4.03 10.00
C LEU A 72 -6.52 2.96 10.92
N GLY A 73 -5.75 1.96 11.35
CA GLY A 73 -6.23 0.87 12.20
C GLY A 73 -6.91 -0.28 11.44
N GLY A 74 -6.77 -0.33 10.11
CA GLY A 74 -7.09 -1.51 9.33
C GLY A 74 -6.03 -2.59 9.47
N THR A 75 -6.38 -3.82 9.11
CA THR A 75 -5.50 -4.99 9.12
C THR A 75 -5.39 -5.53 7.70
N PRO A 76 -4.27 -5.28 7.00
CA PRO A 76 -3.96 -5.95 5.74
C PRO A 76 -3.88 -7.47 5.96
N ILE A 77 -4.42 -8.23 5.02
CA ILE A 77 -4.48 -9.70 5.03
C ILE A 77 -3.49 -10.25 3.98
N SER A 78 -3.54 -9.72 2.78
CA SER A 78 -2.63 -10.06 1.68
C SER A 78 -2.51 -8.93 0.68
N SER A 79 -1.47 -8.96 -0.15
CA SER A 79 -1.21 -8.02 -1.23
C SER A 79 -0.56 -8.72 -2.41
N CYS A 80 -0.80 -8.20 -3.62
CA CYS A 80 -0.14 -8.63 -4.85
C CYS A 80 -0.10 -7.47 -5.84
N ASN A 81 0.97 -7.33 -6.63
CA ASN A 81 1.05 -6.35 -7.73
C ASN A 81 0.40 -6.82 -9.05
N GLY A 82 -0.24 -7.99 -9.06
CA GLY A 82 -0.94 -8.53 -10.22
C GLY A 82 -0.05 -8.84 -11.43
N GLY A 83 1.26 -8.95 -11.24
CA GLY A 83 2.20 -9.18 -12.35
C GLY A 83 2.35 -8.02 -13.32
N LEU A 84 2.02 -6.80 -12.89
CA LEU A 84 2.39 -5.59 -13.65
C LEU A 84 3.90 -5.29 -13.61
N ILE A 85 4.66 -6.05 -12.83
CA ILE A 85 6.08 -5.86 -12.58
C ILE A 85 6.77 -7.22 -12.58
N GLY A 86 7.80 -7.37 -13.42
CA GLY A 86 8.58 -8.60 -13.59
C GLY A 86 7.91 -9.65 -14.47
N THR A 87 8.71 -10.53 -15.06
CA THR A 87 8.27 -11.52 -16.07
C THR A 87 7.65 -12.81 -15.50
N SER A 88 7.44 -12.88 -14.19
CA SER A 88 7.04 -14.10 -13.48
C SER A 88 5.52 -14.30 -13.39
N ALA A 89 5.10 -15.55 -13.23
CA ALA A 89 3.69 -15.93 -13.13
C ALA A 89 3.09 -15.44 -11.80
N ASN A 90 1.98 -14.70 -11.88
CA ASN A 90 1.30 -14.11 -10.73
C ASN A 90 -0.05 -14.78 -10.47
N MET A 91 -0.50 -14.74 -9.21
CA MET A 91 -1.76 -15.39 -8.78
C MET A 91 -3.01 -14.58 -9.13
N SER A 92 -2.87 -13.32 -9.52
CA SER A 92 -3.97 -12.43 -9.88
C SER A 92 -3.63 -11.65 -11.15
N ASP A 93 -4.66 -11.34 -11.94
CA ASP A 93 -4.55 -10.58 -13.19
C ASP A 93 -4.43 -9.06 -12.95
N VAL A 94 -4.69 -8.60 -11.72
CA VAL A 94 -4.63 -7.18 -11.34
C VAL A 94 -4.01 -6.98 -9.95
N PRO A 95 -3.30 -5.86 -9.72
CA PRO A 95 -2.86 -5.47 -8.39
C PRO A 95 -4.03 -5.44 -7.41
N ASN A 96 -3.85 -6.07 -6.25
CA ASN A 96 -4.89 -6.14 -5.23
C ASN A 96 -4.32 -6.16 -3.80
N ILE A 97 -5.14 -5.70 -2.87
CA ILE A 97 -4.90 -5.76 -1.41
C ILE A 97 -6.17 -6.22 -0.74
N LEU A 98 -6.08 -7.29 0.03
CA LEU A 98 -7.15 -7.73 0.93
C LEU A 98 -6.89 -7.16 2.31
N PHE A 99 -7.92 -6.60 2.95
CA PHE A 99 -7.81 -6.05 4.30
C PHE A 99 -9.15 -6.09 5.03
N THR A 100 -9.10 -5.97 6.35
CA THR A 100 -10.29 -5.74 7.19
C THR A 100 -10.12 -4.44 7.98
N ALA A 101 -11.21 -3.80 8.38
CA ALA A 101 -11.19 -2.58 9.17
C ALA A 101 -12.49 -2.46 9.98
N SER A 102 -12.47 -1.61 11.02
CA SER A 102 -13.72 -1.21 11.68
C SER A 102 -14.62 -0.46 10.69
N PRO A 103 -15.96 -0.41 10.92
CA PRO A 103 -16.88 0.32 10.05
C PRO A 103 -16.45 1.79 9.80
N ASP A 104 -16.08 2.51 10.87
CA ASP A 104 -15.64 3.92 10.76
C ASP A 104 -14.37 4.09 9.91
N THR A 105 -13.41 3.18 10.03
CA THR A 105 -12.20 3.20 9.20
C THR A 105 -12.52 2.80 7.76
N MET A 106 -13.40 1.82 7.57
CA MET A 106 -13.82 1.37 6.24
C MET A 106 -14.53 2.49 5.47
N ASP A 107 -15.46 3.21 6.11
CA ASP A 107 -16.17 4.35 5.50
C ASP A 107 -15.20 5.42 5.02
N ARG A 108 -14.15 5.72 5.81
CA ARG A 108 -13.11 6.66 5.41
C ARG A 108 -12.30 6.16 4.22
N ILE A 109 -11.97 4.87 4.17
CA ILE A 109 -11.25 4.27 3.03
C ILE A 109 -12.11 4.35 1.76
N ILE A 110 -13.40 3.99 1.86
CA ILE A 110 -14.36 4.07 0.75
C ILE A 110 -14.42 5.48 0.16
N GLN A 111 -14.57 6.49 1.02
CA GLN A 111 -14.65 7.88 0.59
C GLN A 111 -13.41 8.33 -0.19
N GLN A 112 -12.21 7.90 0.22
CA GLN A 112 -10.97 8.26 -0.47
C GLN A 112 -10.72 7.43 -1.73
N ALA A 113 -11.15 6.16 -1.74
CA ALA A 113 -10.99 5.26 -2.89
C ALA A 113 -11.77 5.76 -4.12
N MET A 114 -13.00 6.25 -3.91
CA MET A 114 -13.84 6.81 -4.99
C MET A 114 -13.14 7.91 -5.78
N GLY A 115 -12.35 8.76 -5.11
CA GLY A 115 -11.63 9.85 -5.78
C GLY A 115 -10.24 9.47 -6.31
N SER A 116 -9.82 8.21 -6.15
CA SER A 116 -8.45 7.75 -6.45
C SER A 116 -8.41 6.68 -7.53
N GLU A 117 -9.54 6.39 -8.18
CA GLU A 117 -9.66 5.35 -9.21
C GLU A 117 -9.23 3.98 -8.67
N VAL A 118 -9.57 3.70 -7.41
CA VAL A 118 -9.35 2.40 -6.77
C VAL A 118 -10.70 1.71 -6.62
N GLY A 119 -10.82 0.52 -7.19
CA GLY A 119 -11.99 -0.33 -7.02
C GLY A 119 -11.99 -0.97 -5.62
N LEU A 120 -13.18 -1.13 -5.05
CA LEU A 120 -13.39 -1.85 -3.80
C LEU A 120 -14.48 -2.90 -3.99
N VAL A 121 -14.17 -4.16 -3.67
CA VAL A 121 -15.14 -5.25 -3.56
C VAL A 121 -15.23 -5.67 -2.10
N PHE A 122 -16.45 -5.92 -1.62
CA PHE A 122 -16.70 -6.33 -0.24
C PHE A 122 -17.14 -7.79 -0.23
N ASN A 123 -16.43 -8.59 0.55
CA ASN A 123 -16.79 -9.97 0.85
C ASN A 123 -17.07 -10.09 2.35
N GLU A 124 -17.80 -11.13 2.76
CA GLU A 124 -18.15 -11.32 4.17
C GLU A 124 -16.89 -11.43 5.05
N GLY A 125 -16.51 -10.30 5.69
CA GLY A 125 -15.39 -10.19 6.62
C GLY A 125 -14.16 -9.40 6.12
N TYR A 126 -14.05 -9.08 4.83
CA TYR A 126 -12.92 -8.31 4.29
C TYR A 126 -13.31 -7.48 3.06
N ALA A 127 -12.50 -6.46 2.78
CA ALA A 127 -12.54 -5.69 1.54
C ALA A 127 -11.32 -6.04 0.68
N GLU A 128 -11.52 -6.00 -0.62
CA GLU A 128 -10.48 -6.12 -1.63
C GLU A 128 -10.37 -4.80 -2.39
N ALA A 129 -9.22 -4.14 -2.30
CA ALA A 129 -8.86 -2.99 -3.11
C ALA A 129 -8.09 -3.45 -4.33
N PHE A 130 -8.45 -2.96 -5.53
CA PHE A 130 -7.77 -3.30 -6.78
C PHE A 130 -7.65 -2.09 -7.70
N VAL A 131 -6.66 -2.12 -8.59
CA VAL A 131 -6.39 -1.06 -9.59
C VAL A 131 -5.91 -1.64 -10.91
N ASP A 132 -6.17 -0.93 -12.00
CA ASP A 132 -5.55 -1.21 -13.30
C ASP A 132 -4.13 -0.59 -13.41
N HIS A 133 -3.84 0.41 -12.57
CA HIS A 133 -2.58 1.15 -12.58
C HIS A 133 -2.04 1.35 -11.16
N LEU A 134 -0.87 0.78 -10.86
CA LEU A 134 -0.23 0.86 -9.53
C LEU A 134 -0.13 2.28 -8.93
N PRO A 135 0.14 3.35 -9.71
CA PRO A 135 0.13 4.72 -9.17
C PRO A 135 -1.19 5.14 -8.49
N ASN A 136 -2.32 4.50 -8.80
CA ASN A 136 -3.61 4.79 -8.17
C ASN A 136 -3.64 4.32 -6.70
N PHE A 137 -2.98 3.22 -6.36
CA PHE A 137 -2.80 2.82 -4.95
C PHE A 137 -1.97 3.83 -4.17
N HIS A 138 -0.88 4.33 -4.75
CA HIS A 138 -0.07 5.38 -4.11
C HIS A 138 -0.89 6.67 -3.88
N ARG A 139 -1.70 7.07 -4.87
CA ARG A 139 -2.62 8.23 -4.75
C ARG A 139 -3.60 8.05 -3.60
N LEU A 140 -4.19 6.86 -3.46
CA LEU A 140 -5.08 6.55 -2.33
C LEU A 140 -4.32 6.58 -1.00
N ALA A 141 -3.15 5.94 -0.92
CA ALA A 141 -2.32 5.90 0.28
C ALA A 141 -2.04 7.31 0.83
N ARG A 142 -1.66 8.25 -0.05
CA ARG A 142 -1.45 9.66 0.32
C ARG A 142 -2.68 10.30 0.93
N LYS A 143 -3.84 10.15 0.28
CA LYS A 143 -5.09 10.70 0.81
C LYS A 143 -5.43 10.14 2.19
N LEU A 144 -5.25 8.83 2.39
CA LEU A 144 -5.50 8.18 3.68
C LEU A 144 -4.57 8.72 4.78
N LEU A 145 -3.29 8.92 4.47
CA LEU A 145 -2.28 9.45 5.40
C LEU A 145 -2.45 10.94 5.72
N ASP A 146 -3.18 11.68 4.89
CA ASP A 146 -3.53 13.09 5.10
C ASP A 146 -4.80 13.27 5.93
N LEU A 147 -5.56 12.19 6.16
CA LEU A 147 -6.75 12.27 6.99
C LEU A 147 -6.41 12.47 8.46
N PRO A 148 -7.23 13.24 9.22
CA PRO A 148 -7.06 13.37 10.66
C PRO A 148 -7.27 12.02 11.38
N PRO A 149 -6.63 11.78 12.55
CA PRO A 149 -6.93 10.61 13.37
C PRO A 149 -8.43 10.53 13.71
N LEU A 150 -8.98 9.32 13.83
CA LEU A 150 -10.34 9.16 14.35
C LEU A 150 -10.41 9.78 15.76
N ALA A 151 -11.45 10.58 16.01
CA ALA A 151 -11.72 11.08 17.34
C ALA A 151 -11.91 9.87 18.26
N ARG A 152 -11.11 9.78 19.33
CA ARG A 152 -11.32 8.73 20.32
C ARG A 152 -12.66 8.99 20.98
N THR A 153 -13.65 8.15 20.71
CA THR A 153 -14.85 8.07 21.52
C THR A 153 -14.40 7.61 22.91
N THR A 154 -14.28 8.56 23.84
CA THR A 154 -14.16 8.24 25.25
C THR A 154 -15.52 7.73 25.69
N SER A 155 -15.68 6.41 25.71
CA SER A 155 -16.82 5.79 26.39
C SER A 155 -16.76 6.18 27.87
N ASN A 156 -17.77 6.92 28.34
CA ASN A 156 -18.00 7.19 29.77
C ASN A 156 -18.43 5.91 30.50
#